data_AF-A0A850I9W0-F1
#
_entry.id   AF-A0A850I9W0-F1
#
_cell.length_a   1.000
_cell.length_b   1.000
_cell.length_c   1.000
_cell.angle_alpha   90.00
_cell.angle_beta   90.00
_cell.angle_gamma   90.00
#
_symmetry.space_group_name_H-M   'P 1'
#
loop_
_entity.id
_entity.type
_entity.pdbx_description
1 polymer ?
#
loop_
_entity_poly.entity_id
_entity_poly.type
_entity_poly.pdbx_seq_one_letter_code
_entity_poly.pdbx_strand_id
1 'polypeptide(L)'
;MAIAFLFTDSERRQFEQLARRFSLSLLETVAMAGELATDGFDPARGQGEPFEFTAPHTIGPDYLSKRNVPDPDANVDVFVAQDWAQRDAEAAQYLLDEHPSRAVAISVCSNSLAWFRFWAVRDPDPERRARFASVVEAYDARAGHPEMRPGSHAQATMHPMFAPYRQH
;
A
#
# COMPACT_ATOMS: atom_id res chain seq x y z
N MET A 1 2.45 -15.17 21.96
CA MET A 1 1.59 -16.38 21.95
C MET A 1 0.28 -16.06 21.24
N ALA A 2 0.29 -15.97 19.89
CA ALA A 2 -0.90 -15.58 19.09
C ALA A 2 -0.90 -16.10 17.64
N ILE A 3 -0.05 -17.07 17.28
CA ILE A 3 -0.01 -17.61 15.89
C ILE A 3 -1.01 -18.78 15.71
N ALA A 4 -1.49 -19.37 16.81
CA ALA A 4 -2.36 -20.55 16.78
C ALA A 4 -3.80 -20.28 16.26
N PHE A 5 -4.19 -19.03 16.03
CA PHE A 5 -5.55 -18.67 15.61
C PHE A 5 -5.73 -18.47 14.10
N LEU A 6 -4.65 -18.55 13.30
CA LEU A 6 -4.71 -18.25 11.86
C LEU A 6 -4.81 -19.49 10.96
N PHE A 7 -4.69 -20.69 11.52
CA PHE A 7 -4.68 -21.94 10.75
C PHE A 7 -5.90 -22.79 11.07
N THR A 8 -6.47 -23.39 10.04
CA THR A 8 -7.38 -24.52 10.20
C THR A 8 -6.66 -25.69 10.89
N ASP A 9 -7.43 -26.58 11.53
CA ASP A 9 -6.88 -27.80 12.16
C ASP A 9 -6.14 -28.70 11.16
N SER A 10 -6.47 -28.59 9.86
CA SER A 10 -5.78 -29.30 8.78
C SER A 10 -4.41 -28.70 8.51
N GLU A 11 -4.33 -27.39 8.31
CA GLU A 11 -3.07 -26.66 8.06
C GLU A 11 -2.12 -26.78 9.24
N ARG A 12 -2.63 -26.63 10.47
CA ARG A 12 -1.83 -26.86 11.67
C ARG A 12 -1.21 -28.25 11.68
N ARG A 13 -1.99 -29.29 11.36
CA ARG A 13 -1.47 -30.67 11.29
C ARG A 13 -0.40 -30.84 10.20
N GLN A 14 -0.54 -30.16 9.06
CA GLN A 14 0.46 -30.18 8.00
C GLN A 14 1.76 -29.50 8.46
N PHE A 15 1.69 -28.32 9.08
CA PHE A 15 2.87 -27.63 9.61
C PHE A 15 3.54 -28.42 10.75
N GLU A 16 2.79 -29.04 11.65
CA GLU A 16 3.35 -29.91 12.70
C GLU A 16 4.04 -31.16 12.12
N GLN A 17 3.55 -31.70 11.00
CA GLN A 17 4.22 -32.81 10.30
C GLN A 17 5.55 -32.36 9.68
N LEU A 18 5.57 -31.18 9.04
CA LEU A 18 6.79 -30.59 8.48
C LEU A 18 7.82 -30.29 9.59
N ALA A 19 7.40 -29.65 10.68
CA ALA A 19 8.23 -29.34 11.83
C ALA A 19 8.94 -30.60 12.37
N ARG A 20 8.18 -31.69 12.58
CA ARG A 20 8.74 -32.98 13.00
C ARG A 20 9.71 -33.56 11.98
N ARG A 21 9.38 -33.50 10.69
CA ARG A 21 10.22 -34.05 9.61
C ARG A 21 11.58 -33.36 9.53
N PHE A 22 11.63 -32.05 9.73
CA PHE A 22 12.86 -31.25 9.63
C PHE A 22 13.50 -30.96 10.99
N SER A 23 12.98 -31.51 12.08
CA SER A 23 13.44 -31.25 13.45
C SER A 23 13.46 -29.75 13.80
N LEU A 24 12.48 -29.02 13.27
CA LEU A 24 12.22 -27.61 13.56
C LEU A 24 11.08 -27.49 14.55
N SER A 25 10.99 -26.37 15.24
CA SER A 25 9.78 -25.98 15.94
C SER A 25 8.68 -25.60 14.94
N LEU A 26 7.43 -25.68 15.40
CA LEU A 26 6.29 -25.20 14.62
C LEU A 26 6.44 -23.70 14.26
N LEU A 27 7.00 -22.91 15.18
CA LEU A 27 7.24 -21.48 14.97
C LEU A 27 8.24 -21.24 13.82
N GLU A 28 9.38 -21.94 13.84
CA GLU A 28 10.40 -21.85 12.79
C GLU A 28 9.85 -22.32 11.44
N THR A 29 9.07 -23.40 11.43
CA THR A 29 8.46 -23.92 10.19
C THR A 29 7.49 -22.91 9.59
N VAL A 30 6.65 -22.27 10.40
CA VAL A 30 5.73 -21.22 9.95
C VAL A 30 6.49 -19.99 9.48
N ALA A 31 7.55 -19.59 10.19
CA ALA A 31 8.40 -18.47 9.76
C ALA A 31 9.05 -18.74 8.40
N MET A 32 9.64 -19.92 8.20
CA MET A 32 10.23 -20.33 6.92
C MET A 32 9.20 -20.44 5.81
N ALA A 33 8.01 -20.99 6.08
CA ALA A 33 6.94 -21.06 5.10
C ALA A 33 6.43 -19.67 4.73
N GLY A 34 6.37 -18.76 5.69
CA GLY A 34 6.09 -17.34 5.46
C GLY A 34 7.13 -16.73 4.53
N GLU A 35 8.42 -16.85 4.86
CA GLU A 35 9.50 -16.34 4.00
C GLU A 35 9.47 -16.93 2.59
N LEU A 36 9.24 -18.24 2.44
CA LEU A 36 9.14 -18.89 1.13
C LEU A 36 7.88 -18.46 0.36
N ALA A 37 6.77 -18.22 1.06
CA ALA A 37 5.54 -17.74 0.44
C ALA A 37 5.64 -16.28 0.02
N THR A 38 6.49 -15.49 0.66
CA THR A 38 6.73 -14.07 0.33
C THR A 38 7.93 -13.87 -0.60
N ASP A 39 8.81 -14.86 -0.73
CA ASP A 39 9.95 -14.82 -1.66
C ASP A 39 9.43 -14.74 -3.11
N GLY A 40 9.81 -13.65 -3.80
CA GLY A 40 9.36 -13.35 -5.16
C GLY A 40 8.03 -12.58 -5.26
N PHE A 41 7.31 -12.31 -4.16
CA PHE A 41 6.17 -11.38 -4.20
C PHE A 41 6.62 -9.93 -4.38
N ASP A 42 7.75 -9.60 -3.77
CA ASP A 42 8.34 -8.28 -3.88
C ASP A 42 9.41 -8.29 -4.98
N PRO A 43 9.16 -7.62 -6.13
CA PRO A 43 10.08 -7.64 -7.26
C PRO A 43 11.34 -6.80 -7.02
N ALA A 44 11.36 -5.96 -5.97
CA ALA A 44 12.52 -5.19 -5.56
C ALA A 44 12.99 -5.65 -4.18
N ARG A 45 14.24 -5.39 -3.82
CA ARG A 45 14.68 -5.57 -2.43
C ARG A 45 14.73 -4.22 -1.76
N GLY A 46 13.98 -4.08 -0.67
CA GLY A 46 14.07 -2.90 0.18
C GLY A 46 15.48 -2.76 0.78
N GLN A 47 15.90 -1.52 0.99
CA GLN A 47 17.21 -1.15 1.49
C GLN A 47 17.10 -0.34 2.77
N GLY A 48 18.18 -0.33 3.56
CA GLY A 48 18.28 0.45 4.79
C GLY A 48 17.54 -0.15 5.98
N GLU A 49 17.27 0.71 6.96
CA GLU A 49 16.58 0.34 8.20
C GLU A 49 15.11 0.00 7.95
N PRO A 50 14.51 -0.91 8.74
CA PRO A 50 13.09 -1.23 8.64
C PRO A 50 12.21 0.02 8.71
N PHE A 51 11.30 0.17 7.76
CA PHE A 51 10.39 1.29 7.70
C PHE A 51 9.31 1.17 8.77
N GLU A 52 9.19 2.20 9.61
CA GLU A 52 8.15 2.28 10.64
C GLU A 52 6.95 3.11 10.15
N PHE A 53 5.79 2.48 10.10
CA PHE A 53 4.54 3.18 9.82
C PHE A 53 4.05 3.93 11.05
N THR A 54 3.75 5.22 10.88
CA THR A 54 3.15 6.05 11.92
C THR A 54 1.77 6.54 11.47
N ALA A 55 0.79 6.55 12.37
CA ALA A 55 -0.53 7.11 12.06
C ALA A 55 -1.08 7.93 13.24
N PRO A 56 -1.75 9.06 12.98
CA PRO A 56 -2.51 9.75 14.00
C PRO A 56 -3.59 8.84 14.60
N HIS A 57 -3.87 9.02 15.89
CA HIS A 57 -4.92 8.24 16.58
C HIS A 57 -6.35 8.57 16.11
N THR A 58 -6.54 9.72 15.46
CA THR A 58 -7.85 10.20 15.02
C THR A 58 -7.79 10.56 13.54
N ILE A 59 -8.78 10.11 12.76
CA ILE A 59 -8.95 10.53 11.37
C ILE A 59 -9.59 11.92 11.37
N GLY A 60 -8.80 12.93 11.01
CA GLY A 60 -9.23 14.32 10.84
C GLY A 60 -8.66 14.93 9.56
N PRO A 61 -8.98 16.20 9.24
CA PRO A 61 -8.60 16.83 7.96
C PRO A 61 -7.10 16.81 7.62
N ASP A 62 -6.25 16.66 8.62
CA ASP A 62 -4.79 16.60 8.51
C ASP A 62 -4.22 15.18 8.57
N TYR A 63 -5.06 14.14 8.69
CA TYR A 63 -4.65 12.74 8.87
C TYR A 63 -3.64 12.28 7.82
N LEU A 64 -4.00 12.39 6.53
CA LEU A 64 -3.15 11.96 5.42
C LEU A 64 -1.92 12.85 5.23
N SER A 65 -1.97 14.12 5.65
CA SER A 65 -0.81 15.02 5.57
C SER A 65 0.29 14.67 6.58
N LYS A 66 -0.07 13.96 7.65
CA LYS A 66 0.83 13.47 8.70
C LYS A 66 1.23 12.02 8.48
N ARG A 67 0.71 11.34 7.46
CA ARG A 67 1.05 9.96 7.15
C ARG A 67 2.34 9.90 6.35
N ASN A 68 3.23 9.01 6.79
CA ASN A 68 4.38 8.62 6.00
C ASN A 68 4.01 7.43 5.10
N VAL A 69 4.32 7.58 3.81
CA VAL A 69 4.30 6.49 2.84
C VAL A 69 5.75 6.09 2.59
N PRO A 70 6.10 4.79 2.56
CA PRO A 70 7.46 4.36 2.29
C PRO A 70 7.91 4.77 0.89
N ASP A 71 9.17 5.16 0.77
CA ASP A 71 9.81 5.30 -0.54
C ASP A 71 9.87 3.93 -1.24
N PRO A 72 9.91 3.88 -2.59
CA PRO A 72 9.87 2.63 -3.33
C PRO A 72 11.03 1.66 -3.03
N ASP A 73 12.15 2.15 -2.51
CA ASP A 73 13.33 1.39 -2.13
C ASP A 73 13.43 1.13 -0.62
N ALA A 74 12.45 1.56 0.19
CA ALA A 74 12.47 1.37 1.62
C ALA A 74 12.41 -0.12 2.02
N ASN A 75 13.11 -0.49 3.09
CA ASN A 75 13.02 -1.80 3.71
C ASN A 75 11.68 -1.97 4.45
N VAL A 76 10.67 -2.42 3.73
CA VAL A 76 9.31 -2.55 4.24
C VAL A 76 8.70 -3.90 3.82
N ASP A 77 7.95 -4.50 4.74
CA ASP A 77 7.09 -5.63 4.43
C ASP A 77 5.96 -5.17 3.50
N VAL A 78 5.92 -5.70 2.28
CA VAL A 78 4.96 -5.30 1.25
C VAL A 78 3.52 -5.65 1.60
N PHE A 79 3.26 -6.68 2.41
CA PHE A 79 1.90 -7.02 2.85
C PHE A 79 1.42 -6.01 3.89
N VAL A 80 2.30 -5.64 4.83
CA VAL A 80 2.02 -4.56 5.78
C VAL A 80 1.79 -3.25 5.03
N ALA A 81 2.60 -2.95 4.00
CA ALA A 81 2.40 -1.78 3.15
C ALA A 81 1.04 -1.81 2.43
N GLN A 82 0.59 -2.97 1.95
CA GLN A 82 -0.72 -3.14 1.33
C GLN A 82 -1.87 -2.84 2.30
N ASP A 83 -1.80 -3.36 3.52
CA ASP A 83 -2.81 -3.09 4.57
C ASP A 83 -2.88 -1.59 4.88
N TRP A 84 -1.73 -0.91 4.95
CA TRP A 84 -1.69 0.53 5.17
C TRP A 84 -2.20 1.34 3.98
N ALA A 85 -1.89 0.94 2.74
CA ALA A 85 -2.40 1.59 1.54
C ALA A 85 -3.94 1.48 1.47
N GLN A 86 -4.49 0.32 1.83
CA GLN A 86 -5.94 0.11 1.89
C GLN A 86 -6.60 1.00 2.95
N ARG A 87 -6.04 1.06 4.17
CA ARG A 87 -6.52 1.96 5.24
C ARG A 87 -6.46 3.43 4.84
N ASP A 88 -5.37 3.85 4.20
CA ASP A 88 -5.22 5.22 3.71
C ASP A 88 -6.25 5.54 2.62
N ALA A 89 -6.60 4.58 1.75
CA ALA A 89 -7.65 4.75 0.73
C ALA A 89 -9.05 4.88 1.35
N GLU A 90 -9.35 4.07 2.38
CA GLU A 90 -10.61 4.18 3.14
C GLU A 90 -10.71 5.51 3.89
N ALA A 91 -9.61 5.94 4.54
CA ALA A 91 -9.53 7.23 5.21
C ALA A 91 -9.67 8.37 4.21
N ALA A 92 -9.08 8.27 3.02
CA ALA A 92 -9.22 9.25 1.95
C ALA A 92 -10.69 9.42 1.53
N GLN A 93 -11.42 8.32 1.33
CA GLN A 93 -12.84 8.37 1.00
C GLN A 93 -13.64 9.06 2.11
N TYR A 94 -13.44 8.63 3.36
CA TYR A 94 -14.09 9.25 4.53
C TYR A 94 -13.83 10.76 4.61
N LEU A 95 -12.57 11.18 4.42
CA LEU A 95 -12.20 12.60 4.49
C LEU A 95 -12.83 13.42 3.37
N LEU A 96 -12.95 12.86 2.16
CA LEU A 96 -13.62 13.54 1.04
C LEU A 96 -15.12 13.70 1.28
N ASP A 97 -15.75 12.72 1.94
CA ASP A 97 -17.18 12.74 2.23
C ASP A 97 -17.53 13.64 3.42
N GLU A 98 -16.80 13.52 4.54
CA GLU A 98 -17.13 14.17 5.82
C GLU A 98 -16.38 15.49 6.06
N HIS A 99 -15.24 15.69 5.38
CA HIS A 99 -14.42 16.88 5.53
C HIS A 99 -14.05 17.52 4.18
N PRO A 100 -15.02 17.75 3.27
CA PRO A 100 -14.75 18.24 1.92
C PRO A 100 -14.12 19.62 1.97
N SER A 101 -12.83 19.68 1.65
CA SER A 101 -12.09 20.93 1.50
C SER A 101 -10.98 20.77 0.46
N ARG A 102 -10.54 21.90 -0.11
CA ARG A 102 -9.41 21.90 -1.05
C ARG A 102 -8.14 21.32 -0.41
N ALA A 103 -7.88 21.62 0.86
CA ALA A 103 -6.71 21.11 1.57
C ALA A 103 -6.77 19.58 1.71
N VAL A 104 -7.94 19.03 2.05
CA VAL A 104 -8.16 17.58 2.12
C VAL A 104 -8.01 16.93 0.75
N ALA A 105 -8.58 17.51 -0.30
CA ALA A 105 -8.41 16.97 -1.66
C ALA A 105 -6.91 16.92 -2.07
N ILE A 106 -6.14 17.94 -1.74
CA ILE A 106 -4.69 17.97 -2.00
C ILE A 106 -3.95 16.90 -1.19
N SER A 107 -4.28 16.71 0.09
CA SER A 107 -3.61 15.70 0.93
C SER A 107 -3.93 14.28 0.48
N VAL A 108 -5.18 14.02 0.10
CA VAL A 108 -5.61 12.76 -0.53
C VAL A 108 -4.82 12.50 -1.80
N CYS A 109 -4.81 13.45 -2.75
CA CYS A 109 -4.07 13.28 -4.00
C CYS A 109 -2.58 13.05 -3.78
N SER A 110 -1.96 13.75 -2.82
CA SER A 110 -0.53 13.61 -2.52
C SER A 110 -0.21 12.25 -1.92
N ASN A 111 -1.01 11.77 -0.96
CA ASN A 111 -0.86 10.44 -0.37
C ASN A 111 -1.10 9.32 -1.39
N SER A 112 -2.15 9.42 -2.22
CA SER A 112 -2.41 8.45 -3.29
C SER A 112 -1.27 8.39 -4.30
N LEU A 113 -0.71 9.53 -4.69
CA LEU A 113 0.42 9.58 -5.61
C LEU A 113 1.68 8.95 -5.01
N ALA A 114 1.94 9.16 -3.72
CA ALA A 114 3.06 8.50 -3.03
C ALA A 114 2.88 6.97 -3.04
N TRP A 115 1.67 6.47 -2.76
CA TRP A 115 1.37 5.04 -2.86
C TRP A 115 1.52 4.51 -4.29
N PHE A 116 1.09 5.26 -5.31
CA PHE A 116 1.30 4.85 -6.70
C PHE A 116 2.78 4.79 -7.08
N ARG A 117 3.62 5.71 -6.58
CA ARG A 117 5.08 5.63 -6.78
C ARG A 117 5.66 4.38 -6.12
N PHE A 118 5.24 4.06 -4.90
CA PHE A 118 5.65 2.83 -4.21
C PHE A 118 5.24 1.59 -5.02
N TRP A 119 3.97 1.48 -5.40
CA TRP A 119 3.44 0.31 -6.10
C TRP A 119 3.88 0.19 -7.56
N ALA A 120 4.26 1.28 -8.21
CA ALA A 120 4.90 1.24 -9.53
C ALA A 120 6.19 0.41 -9.55
N VAL A 121 6.86 0.29 -8.40
CA VAL A 121 8.08 -0.50 -8.23
C VAL A 121 7.78 -1.84 -7.56
N ARG A 122 6.92 -1.85 -6.54
CA ARG A 122 6.82 -2.93 -5.55
C ARG A 122 5.64 -3.89 -5.75
N ASP A 123 4.69 -3.59 -6.62
CA ASP A 123 3.56 -4.50 -6.84
C ASP A 123 4.07 -5.83 -7.45
N PRO A 124 3.67 -7.02 -6.95
CA PRO A 124 4.07 -8.30 -7.54
C PRO A 124 3.74 -8.43 -9.04
N ASP A 125 2.64 -7.84 -9.47
CA ASP A 125 2.13 -7.96 -10.83
C ASP A 125 2.74 -6.89 -11.76
N PRO A 126 3.52 -7.29 -12.79
CA PRO A 126 4.16 -6.35 -13.71
C PRO A 126 3.17 -5.47 -14.47
N GLU A 127 1.96 -5.95 -14.77
CA GLU A 127 0.96 -5.15 -15.47
C GLU A 127 0.41 -4.04 -14.56
N ARG A 128 0.19 -4.35 -13.28
CA ARG A 128 -0.24 -3.34 -12.30
C ARG A 128 0.87 -2.32 -12.03
N ARG A 129 2.13 -2.75 -11.91
CA ARG A 129 3.28 -1.84 -11.84
C ARG A 129 3.29 -0.84 -12.99
N ALA A 130 3.14 -1.33 -14.22
CA ALA A 130 3.12 -0.46 -15.41
C ALA A 130 1.94 0.54 -15.38
N ARG A 131 0.77 0.13 -14.88
CA ARG A 131 -0.38 1.04 -14.71
C ARG A 131 -0.10 2.13 -13.68
N PHE A 132 0.46 1.78 -12.52
CA PHE A 132 0.85 2.77 -11.51
C PHE A 132 1.91 3.74 -12.05
N ALA A 133 2.93 3.22 -12.73
CA ALA A 133 3.96 4.05 -13.38
C ALA A 133 3.33 5.05 -14.37
N SER A 134 2.40 4.59 -15.22
CA SER A 134 1.70 5.45 -16.19
C SER A 134 0.90 6.58 -15.50
N VAL A 135 0.27 6.30 -14.36
CA VAL A 135 -0.46 7.32 -13.58
C VAL A 135 0.49 8.35 -12.99
N VAL A 136 1.62 7.90 -12.43
CA VAL A 136 2.66 8.79 -11.87
C VAL A 136 3.23 9.69 -12.96
N GLU A 137 3.62 9.12 -14.10
CA GLU A 137 4.15 9.88 -15.24
C GLU A 137 3.16 10.91 -15.76
N ALA A 138 1.88 10.55 -15.90
CA ALA A 138 0.83 11.47 -16.33
C ALA A 138 0.63 12.63 -15.34
N TYR A 139 0.77 12.37 -14.03
CA TYR A 139 0.69 13.40 -13.00
C TYR A 139 1.90 14.33 -13.06
N ASP A 140 3.11 13.77 -13.10
CA ASP A 140 4.36 14.54 -13.10
C ASP A 140 4.48 15.40 -14.38
N ALA A 141 4.05 14.89 -15.54
CA ALA A 141 3.97 15.66 -16.78
C ALA A 141 3.05 16.88 -16.65
N ARG A 142 1.90 16.73 -15.98
CA ARG A 142 0.96 17.85 -15.73
C ARG A 142 1.51 18.86 -14.73
N ALA A 143 2.21 18.40 -13.70
CA ALA A 143 2.82 19.28 -12.69
C ALA A 143 4.01 20.07 -13.25
N GLY A 144 4.74 19.51 -14.22
CA GLY A 144 5.82 20.18 -14.95
C GLY A 144 5.35 21.22 -15.98
N HIS A 145 4.06 21.25 -16.33
CA HIS A 145 3.52 22.26 -17.25
C HIS A 145 3.18 23.57 -16.52
N PRO A 146 3.82 24.71 -16.87
CA PRO A 146 3.65 25.99 -16.16
C PRO A 146 2.27 26.64 -16.29
N GLU A 147 1.37 26.11 -17.13
CA GLU A 147 0.03 26.67 -17.40
C GLU A 147 -1.03 26.33 -16.34
N MET A 148 -0.74 25.43 -15.39
CA MET A 148 -1.61 25.13 -14.25
C MET A 148 -1.18 25.85 -12.96
N ARG A 149 -0.73 27.11 -13.08
CA ARG A 149 -0.74 28.02 -11.92
C ARG A 149 -2.20 28.32 -11.57
N PRO A 150 -2.61 28.20 -10.29
CA PRO A 150 -3.99 28.39 -9.88
C PRO A 150 -4.43 29.82 -10.20
N GLY A 151 -5.16 29.97 -11.30
CA GLY A 151 -5.52 31.25 -11.91
C GLY A 151 -6.18 31.10 -13.29
N SER A 152 -5.97 29.99 -14.01
CA SER A 152 -6.71 29.69 -15.24
C SER A 152 -7.95 28.83 -14.93
N HIS A 153 -9.13 29.43 -15.06
CA HIS A 153 -10.40 28.73 -15.03
C HIS A 153 -10.51 27.77 -16.23
N ALA A 154 -10.06 26.53 -16.07
CA ALA A 154 -10.44 25.43 -16.95
C ALA A 154 -11.24 24.42 -16.14
N GLN A 155 -12.53 24.30 -16.45
CA GLN A 155 -13.40 23.25 -15.95
C GLN A 155 -12.84 21.89 -16.39
N ALA A 156 -12.18 21.17 -15.47
CA ALA A 156 -11.75 19.80 -15.71
C ALA A 156 -12.92 18.86 -15.46
N THR A 157 -13.44 18.26 -16.54
CA THR A 157 -14.29 17.07 -16.50
C THR A 157 -13.58 15.97 -15.71
N MET A 158 -14.08 15.64 -14.52
CA MET A 158 -13.63 14.47 -13.76
C MET A 158 -14.03 13.21 -14.52
N HIS A 159 -13.06 12.52 -15.12
CA HIS A 159 -13.26 11.14 -15.55
C HIS A 159 -13.31 10.24 -14.31
N PRO A 160 -14.33 9.38 -14.13
CA PRO A 160 -14.41 8.48 -13.01
C PRO A 160 -13.29 7.43 -13.12
N MET A 161 -12.26 7.55 -12.28
CA MET A 161 -11.09 6.67 -12.29
C MET A 161 -11.18 5.52 -11.26
N PHE A 162 -12.34 5.32 -10.62
CA PHE A 162 -12.54 4.24 -9.66
C PHE A 162 -13.81 3.46 -10.00
N ALA A 163 -13.64 2.28 -10.60
CA ALA A 163 -14.64 1.23 -10.55
C ALA A 163 -14.33 0.35 -9.33
N PRO A 164 -15.32 0.03 -8.47
CA PRO A 164 -15.09 -0.83 -7.32
C PRO A 164 -14.70 -2.25 -7.77
N TYR A 165 -13.63 -2.78 -7.17
CA TYR A 165 -13.20 -4.17 -7.30
C TYR A 165 -14.34 -5.10 -6.89
N ARG A 166 -14.81 -5.97 -7.81
CA ARG A 166 -15.59 -7.16 -7.43
C ARG A 166 -14.60 -8.25 -7.01
N GLN A 167 -14.68 -8.67 -5.74
CA GLN A 167 -14.05 -9.90 -5.30
C GLN A 167 -14.76 -11.08 -5.96
N HIS A 168 -13.98 -11.94 -6.61
CA HIS A 168 -14.41 -13.25 -7.11
C HIS A 168 -14.06 -14.32 -6.09
#